data_AF-A0ABD7NH31-F1
#
_entry.id   AF-A0ABD7NH31-F1
#
_cell.length_a   1.000
_cell.length_b   1.000
_cell.length_c   1.000
_cell.angle_alpha   90.00
_cell.angle_beta   90.00
_cell.angle_gamma   90.00
#
_symmetry.space_group_name_H-M   'P 1'
#
loop_
_entity.id
_entity.type
_entity.pdbx_description
1 polymer ?
#
loop_
_entity_poly.entity_id
_entity_poly.type
_entity_poly.pdbx_seq_one_letter_code
_entity_poly.pdbx_strand_id
1 'polypeptide(L)'
;MSRREKFTPYEKEQACLDYINGNRSRSEICNCLHISTRTIQDWAAIYKKYGILGLTKKTKNRSYSKEFKMELVRKYISGEASSVDLAHQYDISSGLLRNWIRMYNANIELKDYNPKQEVYMAKARRKTTI
;
A
#
# COMPACT_ATOMS: atom_id res chain seq x y z
N MET A 1 0.16 -9.23 -15.08
CA MET A 1 -0.64 -9.78 -13.96
C MET A 1 -1.50 -8.65 -13.41
N SER A 2 -2.76 -8.56 -13.85
CA SER A 2 -3.70 -7.59 -13.26
C SER A 2 -4.05 -8.04 -11.84
N ARG A 3 -3.87 -7.19 -10.83
CA ARG A 3 -4.40 -7.44 -9.47
C ARG A 3 -5.92 -7.47 -9.58
N ARG A 4 -6.55 -8.62 -9.77
CA ARG A 4 -8.01 -8.72 -9.73
C ARG A 4 -8.48 -8.34 -8.33
N GLU A 5 -9.43 -7.42 -8.25
CA GLU A 5 -10.02 -7.04 -6.97
C GLU A 5 -11.02 -8.13 -6.58
N LYS A 6 -10.82 -8.75 -5.41
CA LYS A 6 -11.72 -9.81 -4.93
C LYS A 6 -13.05 -9.26 -4.42
N PHE A 7 -13.07 -8.00 -3.99
CA PHE A 7 -14.24 -7.31 -3.44
C PHE A 7 -14.28 -5.89 -3.97
N THR A 8 -15.46 -5.47 -4.41
CA THR A 8 -15.76 -4.09 -4.80
C THR A 8 -15.65 -3.15 -3.60
N PRO A 9 -15.41 -1.84 -3.81
CA PRO A 9 -15.41 -0.87 -2.71
C PRO A 9 -16.71 -0.86 -1.91
N TYR A 10 -17.85 -1.07 -2.56
CA TYR A 10 -19.16 -1.13 -1.92
C TYR A 10 -19.35 -2.37 -1.03
N GLU A 11 -18.91 -3.55 -1.47
CA GLU A 11 -18.93 -4.76 -0.62
C GLU A 11 -18.07 -4.59 0.63
N LYS A 12 -16.92 -3.92 0.50
CA LYS A 12 -16.06 -3.60 1.65
C LYS A 12 -16.72 -2.60 2.58
N GLU A 13 -17.39 -1.58 2.03
CA GLU A 13 -18.11 -0.56 2.80
C GLU A 13 -19.25 -1.20 3.59
N GLN A 14 -20.09 -2.02 2.96
CA GLN A 14 -21.17 -2.71 3.65
C GLN A 14 -20.66 -3.59 4.80
N ALA A 15 -19.57 -4.34 4.57
CA ALA A 15 -18.93 -5.13 5.61
C ALA A 15 -18.42 -4.26 6.78
N CYS A 16 -17.86 -3.08 6.49
CA CYS A 16 -17.42 -2.14 7.52
C CYS A 16 -18.60 -1.59 8.31
N LEU A 17 -19.70 -1.21 7.65
CA LEU A 17 -20.90 -0.71 8.30
C LEU A 17 -21.53 -1.77 9.20
N ASP A 18 -21.65 -3.01 8.71
CA ASP A 18 -22.17 -4.12 9.49
C ASP A 18 -21.30 -4.41 10.74
N TYR A 19 -19.97 -4.32 10.59
CA TYR A 19 -19.03 -4.50 11.68
C TYR A 19 -19.03 -3.35 12.70
N ILE A 20 -19.13 -2.10 12.25
CA ILE A 20 -19.10 -0.90 13.10
C ILE A 20 -20.42 -0.74 13.87
N ASN A 21 -21.55 -0.99 13.21
CA ASN A 21 -22.89 -0.86 13.80
C ASN A 21 -23.29 -2.08 14.63
N GLY A 22 -22.54 -3.19 14.53
CA GLY A 22 -22.86 -4.44 15.22
C GLY A 22 -24.06 -5.18 14.62
N ASN A 23 -24.43 -4.89 13.37
CA ASN A 23 -25.54 -5.54 12.68
C ASN A 23 -25.28 -7.02 12.42
N ARG A 24 -24.00 -7.39 12.30
CA ARG A 24 -23.54 -8.78 12.16
C ARG A 24 -22.36 -9.01 13.08
N SER A 25 -22.25 -10.23 13.60
CA SER A 25 -21.08 -10.60 14.38
C SER A 25 -19.83 -10.61 13.50
N ARG A 26 -18.67 -10.34 14.11
CA ARG A 26 -17.38 -10.40 13.42
C ARG A 26 -17.18 -11.75 12.71
N SER A 27 -17.55 -12.85 13.36
CA SER A 27 -17.39 -14.21 12.84
C SER A 27 -18.25 -14.46 11.60
N GLU A 28 -19.49 -13.97 11.58
CA GLU A 28 -20.37 -14.08 10.41
C GLU A 28 -19.79 -13.33 9.20
N ILE A 29 -19.34 -12.09 9.38
CA ILE A 29 -18.74 -11.30 8.30
C ILE A 29 -17.49 -11.99 7.73
N CYS A 30 -16.61 -12.50 8.62
CA CYS A 30 -15.41 -13.23 8.23
C CYS A 30 -15.72 -14.51 7.46
N ASN A 31 -16.73 -15.26 7.89
CA ASN A 31 -17.14 -16.50 7.21
C ASN A 31 -17.79 -16.23 5.86
N CYS A 32 -18.69 -15.24 5.76
CA CYS A 32 -19.36 -14.89 4.50
C CYS A 32 -18.39 -14.38 3.43
N LEU A 33 -17.40 -13.59 3.82
CA LEU A 33 -16.43 -13.01 2.89
C LEU A 33 -15.15 -13.85 2.76
N HIS A 34 -15.01 -14.94 3.52
CA HIS A 34 -13.78 -15.72 3.63
C HIS A 34 -12.54 -14.84 3.90
N ILE A 35 -12.68 -13.89 4.84
CA ILE A 35 -11.62 -12.97 5.25
C ILE A 35 -11.22 -13.19 6.71
N SER A 36 -9.98 -12.85 7.05
CA SER A 36 -9.53 -12.89 8.44
C SER A 36 -10.16 -11.77 9.26
N THR A 37 -10.20 -11.98 10.58
CA THR A 37 -10.63 -10.99 11.57
C THR A 37 -9.81 -9.71 11.51
N ARG A 38 -8.53 -9.82 11.17
CA ARG A 38 -7.63 -8.67 11.00
C ARG A 38 -8.04 -7.81 9.80
N THR A 39 -8.44 -8.43 8.68
CA THR A 39 -8.82 -7.72 7.46
C THR A 39 -10.02 -6.80 7.70
N ILE A 40 -11.06 -7.28 8.39
CA ILE A 40 -12.24 -6.45 8.66
C ILE A 40 -11.94 -5.32 9.65
N GLN A 41 -11.07 -5.54 10.63
CA GLN A 41 -10.59 -4.49 11.53
C GLN A 41 -9.81 -3.41 10.77
N ASP A 42 -8.90 -3.81 9.88
CA ASP A 42 -8.12 -2.88 9.06
C ASP A 42 -9.03 -2.09 8.11
N TRP A 43 -10.01 -2.73 7.46
CA TRP A 43 -10.99 -2.04 6.61
C TRP A 43 -11.81 -1.02 7.41
N ALA A 44 -12.30 -1.39 8.59
CA ALA A 44 -13.05 -0.47 9.44
C ALA A 44 -12.21 0.73 9.90
N ALA A 45 -10.92 0.53 10.20
CA ALA A 45 -10.01 1.62 10.55
C ALA A 45 -9.76 2.56 9.34
N ILE A 46 -9.58 2.00 8.15
CA ILE A 46 -9.41 2.75 6.91
C ILE A 46 -10.70 3.55 6.58
N TYR A 47 -11.86 2.91 6.70
CA TYR A 47 -13.16 3.53 6.45
C TYR A 47 -13.41 4.70 7.40
N LYS A 48 -13.11 4.56 8.70
CA LYS A 48 -13.22 5.65 9.67
C LYS A 48 -12.34 6.85 9.34
N LYS A 49 -11.18 6.65 8.71
CA LYS A 49 -10.22 7.72 8.41
C LYS A 49 -10.44 8.38 7.05
N TYR A 50 -10.82 7.59 6.04
CA TYR A 50 -10.83 8.03 4.64
C TYR A 50 -12.15 7.74 3.91
N GLY A 51 -13.15 7.18 4.59
CA GLY A 51 -14.42 6.75 3.99
C GLY A 51 -14.24 5.67 2.92
N ILE A 52 -15.20 5.60 2.00
CA ILE A 52 -15.19 4.66 0.87
C ILE A 52 -13.94 4.81 -0.02
N LEU A 53 -13.41 6.04 -0.16
CA LEU A 53 -12.21 6.31 -0.96
C LEU A 53 -11.00 5.53 -0.45
N GLY A 54 -10.89 5.33 0.87
CA GLY A 54 -9.81 4.51 1.46
C GLY A 54 -9.90 3.02 1.12
N LEU A 55 -11.11 2.51 0.86
CA LEU A 55 -11.36 1.11 0.51
C LEU A 55 -11.22 0.83 -1.00
N THR A 56 -11.16 1.88 -1.81
CA THR A 56 -10.88 1.77 -3.24
C THR A 56 -9.45 1.30 -3.49
N LYS A 57 -9.28 0.45 -4.51
CA LYS A 57 -7.95 0.01 -4.91
C LYS A 57 -7.15 1.18 -5.47
N LYS A 58 -5.98 1.43 -4.88
CA LYS A 58 -4.94 2.25 -5.51
C LYS A 58 -4.50 1.57 -6.82
N THR A 59 -4.80 2.21 -7.95
CA THR A 59 -4.52 1.68 -9.31
C THR A 59 -3.03 1.72 -9.66
N LYS A 60 -2.27 2.58 -9.00
CA LYS A 60 -0.82 2.74 -9.19
C LYS A 60 -0.10 2.69 -7.85
N ASN A 61 1.08 2.07 -7.83
CA ASN A 61 1.98 2.19 -6.67
C ASN A 61 2.43 3.65 -6.57
N ARG A 62 2.57 4.18 -5.34
CA ARG A 62 3.21 5.49 -5.15
C ARG A 62 4.66 5.39 -5.62
N SER A 63 5.04 6.24 -6.56
CA SER A 63 6.41 6.45 -6.98
C SER A 63 7.00 7.60 -6.15
N TYR A 64 8.22 7.41 -5.67
CA TYR A 64 8.97 8.43 -4.95
C TYR A 64 10.24 8.74 -5.75
N SER A 65 10.57 10.02 -5.89
CA SER A 65 11.80 10.44 -6.54
C SER A 65 13.01 10.13 -5.66
N LYS A 66 14.19 10.07 -6.27
CA LYS A 66 15.47 9.92 -5.61
C LYS A 66 15.68 11.03 -4.59
N GLU A 67 15.37 12.26 -4.98
CA GLU A 67 15.53 13.46 -4.13
C GLU A 67 14.70 13.32 -2.86
N PHE A 68 13.42 12.94 -3.00
CA PHE A 68 12.52 12.74 -1.88
C PHE A 68 13.01 11.61 -0.95
N LYS A 69 13.46 10.49 -1.51
CA LYS A 69 14.02 9.38 -0.71
C LYS A 69 15.25 9.83 0.07
N MET A 70 16.15 10.58 -0.58
CA MET A 70 17.38 11.08 0.04
C MET A 70 17.09 12.12 1.11
N GLU A 71 16.10 13.00 0.91
CA GLU A 71 15.67 13.98 1.91
C GLU A 71 15.26 13.29 3.21
N LEU A 72 14.40 12.27 3.12
CA LEU A 72 13.93 11.55 4.30
C LEU A 72 15.01 10.74 5.00
N VAL A 73 15.92 10.14 4.24
CA VAL A 73 17.09 9.45 4.81
C VAL A 73 17.99 10.44 5.56
N ARG A 74 18.23 11.64 5.00
CA ARG A 74 19.01 12.69 5.66
C ARG A 74 18.36 13.18 6.94
N LYS A 75 17.05 13.44 6.94
CA LYS A 75 16.27 13.82 8.14
C LYS A 75 16.34 12.76 9.24
N TYR A 76 16.37 11.49 8.86
CA TYR A 76 16.56 10.42 9.82
C TYR A 76 17.98 10.40 10.40
N ILE A 77 19.01 10.58 9.55
CA ILE A 77 20.42 10.57 9.98
C ILE A 77 20.76 11.81 10.82
N SER A 78 20.16 12.97 10.54
CA SER A 78 20.33 14.19 11.34
C SER A 78 19.69 14.07 12.74
N GLY A 79 18.90 13.03 12.99
CA GLY A 79 18.23 12.81 14.26
C GLY A 79 17.04 13.74 14.50
N GLU A 80 16.53 14.43 13.47
CA GLU A 80 15.39 15.34 13.59
C GLU A 80 14.12 14.63 14.07
N ALA A 81 13.91 13.38 13.66
CA ALA A 81 12.72 12.61 14.00
C ALA A 81 12.96 11.09 13.86
N SER A 82 12.16 10.29 14.58
CA SER A 82 12.25 8.84 14.44
C SER A 82 11.71 8.38 13.07
N SER A 83 12.10 7.17 12.65
CA SER A 83 11.57 6.56 11.42
C SER A 83 10.05 6.39 11.42
N VAL A 84 9.43 6.37 12.61
CA VAL A 84 7.98 6.22 12.76
C VAL A 84 7.31 7.58 12.57
N ASP A 85 7.87 8.63 13.16
CA ASP A 85 7.33 10.00 13.07
C ASP A 85 7.43 10.53 11.64
N LEU A 86 8.59 10.34 10.98
CA LEU A 86 8.76 10.69 9.56
C LEU A 86 7.81 9.90 8.67
N ALA A 87 7.57 8.62 8.99
CA ALA A 87 6.63 7.81 8.23
C ALA A 87 5.19 8.34 8.34
N HIS A 88 4.78 8.76 9.54
CA HIS A 88 3.47 9.35 9.76
C HIS A 88 3.32 10.73 9.11
N GLN A 89 4.34 11.59 9.23
CA GLN A 89 4.32 12.95 8.68
C GLN A 89 4.21 12.95 7.14
N TYR A 90 4.93 12.04 6.49
CA TYR A 90 4.99 11.97 5.02
C TYR A 90 4.04 10.93 4.41
N ASP A 91 3.16 10.33 5.22
CA ASP A 91 2.22 9.28 4.82
C ASP A 91 2.90 8.13 4.05
N ILE A 92 4.08 7.73 4.53
CA ILE A 92 4.83 6.58 4.01
C ILE A 92 4.86 5.45 5.04
N SER A 93 5.16 4.24 4.59
CA SER A 93 5.37 3.13 5.53
C SER A 93 6.72 3.25 6.23
N SER A 94 6.76 3.07 7.55
CA SER A 94 8.01 3.02 8.32
C SER A 94 8.95 1.92 7.84
N GLY A 95 8.41 0.79 7.39
CA GLY A 95 9.19 -0.29 6.75
C GLY A 95 9.83 0.14 5.43
N LEU A 96 9.15 1.00 4.65
CA LEU A 96 9.69 1.54 3.41
C LEU A 96 10.86 2.49 3.68
N LEU A 97 10.71 3.40 4.66
CA LEU A 97 11.77 4.32 5.06
C LEU A 97 13.01 3.56 5.60
N ARG A 98 12.80 2.55 6.45
CA ARG A 98 13.88 1.67 6.93
C ARG A 98 14.62 0.99 5.79
N ASN A 99 13.91 0.57 4.74
CA ASN A 99 14.56 -0.01 3.57
C ASN A 99 15.42 1.02 2.82
N TRP A 100 14.98 2.26 2.68
CA TRP A 100 15.81 3.33 2.07
C TRP A 100 17.06 3.63 2.89
N ILE A 101 16.93 3.70 4.22
CA ILE A 101 18.07 3.88 5.14
C ILE A 101 19.06 2.72 5.01
N ARG A 102 18.57 1.48 4.94
CA ARG A 102 19.42 0.30 4.73
C ARG A 102 20.19 0.35 3.40
N MET A 103 19.52 0.75 2.32
CA MET A 103 20.18 0.91 1.02
C MET A 103 21.26 1.98 1.06
N TYR A 104 20.96 3.13 1.69
CA TYR A 104 21.92 4.21 1.88
C TYR A 104 23.15 3.75 2.67
N ASN A 105 22.96 3.07 3.80
CA ASN A 105 24.06 2.54 4.63
C ASN A 105 24.91 1.48 3.92
N ALA A 106 24.33 0.78 2.94
CA ALA A 106 25.03 -0.20 2.10
C ALA A 106 25.71 0.44 0.87
N ASN A 107 25.74 1.78 0.77
CA ASN A 107 26.22 2.54 -0.40
C ASN A 107 25.49 2.16 -1.71
N ILE A 108 24.25 1.69 -1.61
CA ILE A 108 23.40 1.38 -2.76
C ILE A 108 22.64 2.65 -3.14
N GLU A 109 22.81 3.10 -4.39
CA GLU A 109 22.13 4.30 -4.88
C GLU A 109 20.59 4.14 -4.86
N LEU A 110 19.93 5.09 -4.21
CA LEU A 110 18.48 5.26 -4.27
C LEU A 110 18.12 5.86 -5.63
N LYS A 111 17.42 5.09 -6.47
CA LYS A 111 17.04 5.50 -7.83
C LYS A 111 15.60 5.98 -7.90
N ASP A 112 15.28 6.80 -8.90
CA ASP A 112 13.92 7.10 -9.27
C ASP A 112 13.14 5.85 -9.65
N TYR A 113 11.82 5.91 -9.46
CA TYR A 113 10.94 4.90 -10.03
C TYR A 113 10.86 5.11 -11.55
N ASN A 114 11.67 4.39 -12.31
CA ASN A 114 11.56 4.30 -13.76
C ASN A 114 10.99 2.93 -14.14
N PRO A 115 9.67 2.81 -14.42
CA PRO A 115 9.11 1.56 -14.90
C PRO A 115 9.63 1.31 -16.31
N LYS A 116 10.74 0.56 -16.44
CA LYS A 116 11.25 0.13 -17.75
C LYS A 116 10.15 -0.62 -18.51
N GLN A 117 9.53 0.04 -19.48
CA GLN A 117 8.50 -0.52 -20.37
C GLN A 117 8.96 -1.83 -21.03
N GLU A 118 10.25 -1.93 -21.35
CA GLU A 118 10.86 -3.08 -22.03
C GLU A 118 10.73 -4.40 -21.26
N VAL A 119 10.87 -4.38 -19.93
CA VAL A 119 10.78 -5.59 -19.09
C VAL A 119 9.35 -6.16 -19.11
N TYR A 120 8.35 -5.28 -19.25
CA TYR A 120 6.94 -5.66 -19.34
C TYR A 120 6.52 -6.10 -20.76
N MET A 121 7.06 -5.48 -21.81
CA MET A 121 6.71 -5.77 -23.21
C MET A 121 7.40 -7.04 -23.77
N ALA A 122 8.57 -7.42 -23.25
CA ALA A 122 9.30 -8.62 -23.69
C ALA A 122 8.49 -9.93 -23.55
N LYS A 123 7.55 -9.99 -22.58
CA LYS A 123 6.66 -11.15 -22.40
C LYS A 123 5.42 -11.14 -23.30
N ALA A 124 5.08 -10.01 -23.92
CA ALA A 124 3.87 -9.88 -24.74
C ALA A 124 4.09 -10.21 -26.23
N ARG A 125 5.33 -10.10 -26.74
CA ARG A 125 5.67 -10.19 -28.17
C ARG A 125 5.82 -11.59 -28.76
N ARG A 126 5.40 -12.66 -28.08
CA ARG A 126 5.34 -14.01 -28.68
C ARG A 126 3.89 -14.42 -28.94
N LYS A 127 3.25 -13.84 -29.95
CA LYS A 127 2.02 -14.41 -30.54
C LYS A 127 1.96 -14.22 -32.05
N THR A 128 1.98 -15.37 -32.73
CA THR A 128 1.34 -15.74 -34.01
C THR A 128 1.71 -14.96 -35.26
N THR A 129 2.65 -15.53 -36.02
CA THR A 129 2.62 -15.50 -37.49
C THR A 129 1.80 -16.72 -37.94
N ILE A 130 0.76 -16.50 -38.76
CA ILE A 130 0.10 -17.54 -39.57
C ILE A 130 0.87 -17.64 -40.87
#